data_AF-A0A651GP20-F1
#
_entry.id   AF-A0A651GP20-F1
#
_cell.length_a   1.000
_cell.length_b   1.000
_cell.length_c   1.000
_cell.angle_alpha   90.00
_cell.angle_beta   90.00
_cell.angle_gamma   90.00
#
_symmetry.space_group_name_H-M   'P 1'
#
loop_
_entity.id
_entity.type
_entity.pdbx_description
1 polymer ?
#
loop_
_entity_poly.entity_id
_entity_poly.type
_entity_poly.pdbx_seq_one_letter_code
_entity_poly.pdbx_strand_id
1 'polypeptide(L)'
;MRFDPRLLAELDALGVDPTAELSAAVAADPAWELTRLREEDGGLRIAVSREVAGDEELVRVYEELTAGLAADDPALEVALQVERDQRGGVTVSGTAGFRPPVTVGLAVDGVAVGEDAAALAGLVEESVTAAVELRMPGRLVSHDGVAVDRSTARIVLEPGVERRFSVTSQPPSWWSSLPVDTSTLLVVGALLAVVVGGVLLLVARRRRSVSREA
;
A
#
# COMPACT_ATOMS: atom_id res chain seq x y z
N MET A 1 -8.72 1.80 -1.42
CA MET A 1 -9.96 1.47 -2.16
C MET A 1 -10.06 2.34 -3.41
N ARG A 2 -10.68 1.85 -4.50
CA ARG A 2 -10.94 2.64 -5.71
C ARG A 2 -12.38 2.40 -6.17
N PHE A 3 -13.11 3.48 -6.44
CA PHE A 3 -14.44 3.46 -7.04
C PHE A 3 -14.36 3.76 -8.53
N ASP A 4 -15.12 3.03 -9.34
CA ASP A 4 -15.19 3.28 -10.77
C ASP A 4 -16.03 4.54 -11.08
N PRO A 5 -15.78 5.20 -12.22
CA PRO A 5 -16.47 6.45 -12.56
C PRO A 5 -17.99 6.30 -12.73
N ARG A 6 -18.48 5.13 -13.14
CA ARG A 6 -19.92 4.91 -13.39
C ARG A 6 -20.67 4.78 -12.07
N LEU A 7 -20.16 3.96 -11.16
CA LEU A 7 -20.69 3.84 -9.81
C LEU A 7 -20.71 5.18 -9.08
N LEU A 8 -19.64 5.98 -9.22
CA LEU A 8 -19.62 7.33 -8.63
C LEU A 8 -20.69 8.24 -9.19
N ALA A 9 -20.95 8.20 -10.50
CA ALA A 9 -22.02 8.99 -11.10
C ALA A 9 -23.41 8.57 -10.60
N GLU A 10 -23.62 7.28 -10.35
CA GLU A 10 -24.85 6.76 -9.76
C GLU A 10 -25.01 7.22 -8.30
N LEU A 11 -23.96 7.12 -7.49
CA LEU A 11 -23.94 7.59 -6.11
C LEU A 11 -24.15 9.12 -6.02
N ASP A 12 -23.51 9.88 -6.89
CA ASP A 12 -23.68 11.34 -6.99
C ASP A 12 -25.12 11.70 -7.35
N ALA A 13 -25.76 10.96 -8.27
CA ALA A 13 -27.16 11.17 -8.64
C ALA A 13 -28.13 10.85 -7.48
N LEU A 14 -27.76 9.91 -6.61
CA LEU A 14 -28.49 9.58 -5.39
C LEU A 14 -28.17 10.52 -4.22
N GLY A 15 -27.20 11.43 -4.36
CA GLY A 15 -26.76 12.34 -3.31
C GLY A 15 -26.05 11.64 -2.14
N VAL A 16 -25.46 10.46 -2.38
CA VAL A 16 -24.79 9.64 -1.37
C VAL A 16 -23.27 9.86 -1.45
N ASP A 17 -22.65 10.31 -0.36
CA ASP A 17 -21.18 10.29 -0.24
C ASP A 17 -20.74 8.95 0.36
N PRO A 18 -20.14 8.03 -0.42
CA PRO A 18 -19.73 6.71 0.05
C PRO A 18 -18.58 6.75 1.08
N THR A 19 -18.07 7.95 1.40
CA THR A 19 -16.92 8.15 2.30
C THR A 19 -17.29 8.89 3.58
N ALA A 20 -18.57 9.25 3.76
CA ALA A 20 -18.99 10.09 4.89
C ALA A 20 -18.67 9.44 6.25
N GLU A 21 -19.02 8.17 6.42
CA GLU A 21 -18.73 7.42 7.66
C GLU A 21 -17.23 7.25 7.88
N LEU A 22 -16.48 6.92 6.81
CA LEU A 22 -15.03 6.77 6.87
C LEU A 22 -14.33 8.09 7.25
N SER A 23 -14.83 9.21 6.72
CA SER A 23 -14.32 10.55 7.04
C SER A 23 -14.57 10.91 8.51
N ALA A 24 -15.75 10.55 9.04
CA ALA A 24 -16.08 10.76 10.45
C ALA A 24 -15.21 9.89 11.37
N ALA A 25 -14.98 8.63 11.00
CA ALA A 25 -14.13 7.71 11.76
C ALA A 25 -12.67 8.19 11.80
N VAL A 26 -12.10 8.60 10.66
CA VAL A 26 -10.73 9.14 10.61
C VAL A 26 -10.63 10.46 11.38
N ALA A 27 -11.62 11.35 11.29
CA ALA A 27 -11.62 12.60 12.04
C ALA A 27 -11.64 12.42 13.57
N ALA A 28 -12.07 11.25 14.06
CA ALA A 28 -12.07 10.94 15.49
C ALA A 28 -10.69 10.59 16.06
N ASP A 29 -9.73 10.21 15.21
CA ASP A 29 -8.36 9.84 15.62
C ASP A 29 -7.31 10.53 14.73
N PRO A 30 -6.57 11.52 15.25
CA PRO A 30 -5.60 12.30 14.47
C PRO A 30 -4.37 11.49 14.02
N ALA A 31 -4.18 10.25 14.49
CA ALA A 31 -3.13 9.37 14.00
C ALA A 31 -3.44 8.81 12.60
N TRP A 32 -4.70 8.87 12.17
CA TRP A 32 -5.14 8.44 10.86
C TRP A 32 -5.29 9.62 9.90
N GLU A 33 -4.87 9.40 8.67
CA GLU A 33 -5.01 10.35 7.58
C GLU A 33 -5.90 9.75 6.49
N LEU A 34 -6.82 10.57 5.96
CA LEU A 34 -7.68 10.21 4.83
C LEU A 34 -7.25 11.02 3.60
N THR A 35 -6.81 10.32 2.56
CA THR A 35 -6.55 10.91 1.24
C THR A 35 -7.64 10.51 0.27
N ARG A 36 -8.31 11.51 -0.31
CA ARG A 36 -9.28 11.36 -1.42
C ARG A 36 -8.67 11.93 -2.68
N LEU A 37 -8.47 11.11 -3.69
CA LEU A 37 -7.87 11.51 -4.95
C LEU A 37 -8.79 11.14 -6.11
N ARG A 38 -9.26 12.14 -6.85
CA ARG A 38 -9.93 11.91 -8.13
C ARG A 38 -8.88 11.60 -9.18
N GLU A 39 -9.05 10.47 -9.85
CA GLU A 39 -8.16 9.99 -10.88
C GLU A 39 -8.50 10.60 -12.25
N GLU A 40 -7.56 10.53 -13.20
CA GLU A 40 -7.72 11.11 -14.54
C GLU A 40 -8.88 10.50 -15.32
N ASP A 41 -9.21 9.23 -15.06
CA ASP A 41 -10.34 8.52 -15.65
C ASP A 41 -11.69 8.86 -14.99
N GLY A 42 -11.71 9.77 -14.01
CA GLY A 42 -12.89 10.17 -13.26
C GLY A 42 -13.21 9.29 -12.04
N GLY A 43 -12.44 8.21 -11.82
CA GLY A 43 -12.56 7.35 -10.65
C GLY A 43 -12.13 8.04 -9.37
N LEU A 44 -12.46 7.45 -8.23
CA LEU A 44 -12.11 7.97 -6.91
C LEU A 44 -11.26 6.95 -6.16
N ARG A 45 -10.02 7.33 -5.85
CA ARG A 45 -9.15 6.58 -4.94
C ARG A 45 -9.27 7.13 -3.54
N ILE A 46 -9.41 6.23 -2.58
CA ILE A 46 -9.43 6.54 -1.16
C ILE A 46 -8.36 5.71 -0.48
N ALA A 47 -7.51 6.39 0.28
CA ALA A 47 -6.51 5.78 1.14
C ALA A 47 -6.71 6.28 2.57
N VAL A 48 -6.73 5.35 3.51
CA VAL A 48 -6.63 5.63 4.94
C VAL A 48 -5.27 5.11 5.37
N SER A 49 -4.46 5.98 5.97
CA SER A 49 -3.09 5.67 6.33
C SER A 49 -2.80 6.09 7.75
N ARG A 50 -1.97 5.30 8.43
CA ARG A 50 -1.38 5.64 9.72
C ARG A 50 0.08 5.23 9.69
N GLU A 51 0.94 6.13 10.14
CA GLU A 51 2.34 5.81 10.40
C GLU A 51 2.46 5.16 11.78
N VAL A 52 3.32 4.14 11.88
CA VAL A 52 3.59 3.41 13.12
C VAL A 52 5.08 3.35 13.36
N ALA A 53 5.50 3.34 14.62
CA ALA A 53 6.90 3.44 15.01
C ALA A 53 7.71 2.15 14.72
N GLY A 54 7.05 1.00 14.59
CA GLY A 54 7.72 -0.27 14.35
C GLY A 54 6.78 -1.46 14.23
N ASP A 55 7.38 -2.64 14.11
CA ASP A 55 6.69 -3.89 13.78
C ASP A 55 5.64 -4.29 14.83
N GLU A 56 5.93 -4.12 16.12
CA GLU A 56 4.98 -4.46 17.20
C GLU A 56 3.73 -3.56 17.15
N GLU A 57 3.91 -2.26 16.88
CA GLU A 57 2.79 -1.34 16.72
C GLU A 57 1.99 -1.65 15.45
N LEU A 58 2.66 -2.04 14.36
CA LEU A 58 2.00 -2.46 13.13
C LEU A 58 1.04 -3.64 13.39
N VAL A 59 1.52 -4.69 14.06
CA VAL A 59 0.70 -5.87 14.40
C VAL A 59 -0.49 -5.46 15.26
N ARG A 60 -0.25 -4.68 16.33
CA ARG A 60 -1.31 -4.22 17.22
C ARG A 60 -2.37 -3.38 16.51
N VAL A 61 -1.99 -2.49 15.59
CA VAL A 61 -2.94 -1.67 14.84
C VAL A 61 -3.88 -2.53 14.00
N TYR A 62 -3.38 -3.58 13.36
CA TYR A 62 -4.24 -4.50 12.59
C TYR A 62 -5.16 -5.34 13.48
N GLU A 63 -4.69 -5.77 14.64
CA GLU A 63 -5.54 -6.43 15.65
C GLU A 63 -6.66 -5.49 16.12
N GLU A 64 -6.33 -4.22 16.43
CA GLU A 64 -7.30 -3.19 16.84
C GLU A 64 -8.35 -2.90 15.75
N LEU A 65 -7.96 -2.88 14.47
CA LEU A 65 -8.89 -2.63 13.36
C LEU A 65 -9.97 -3.72 13.20
N THR A 66 -9.66 -4.94 13.60
CA THR A 66 -10.60 -6.06 13.57
C THR A 66 -11.30 -6.29 14.91
N ALA A 67 -10.85 -5.61 15.96
CA ALA A 67 -11.40 -5.76 17.29
C ALA A 67 -12.82 -5.19 17.36
N GLY A 68 -13.75 -5.99 17.90
CA GLY A 68 -15.14 -5.57 18.11
C GLY A 68 -16.06 -5.74 16.90
N LEU A 69 -15.57 -6.28 15.78
CA LEU A 69 -16.43 -6.71 14.68
C LEU A 69 -17.25 -7.93 15.10
N ALA A 70 -18.56 -7.89 14.85
CA ALA A 70 -19.41 -9.05 15.01
C ALA A 70 -19.09 -10.10 13.91
N ALA A 71 -19.52 -11.35 14.11
CA ALA A 71 -19.31 -12.42 13.13
C ALA A 71 -20.02 -12.16 11.78
N ASP A 72 -21.06 -11.31 11.80
CA ASP A 72 -21.90 -10.99 10.65
C ASP A 72 -21.49 -9.68 9.96
N ASP A 73 -20.56 -8.91 10.54
CA ASP A 73 -20.12 -7.65 9.96
C ASP A 73 -19.23 -7.89 8.72
N PRO A 74 -19.44 -7.15 7.61
CA PRO A 74 -18.51 -7.17 6.49
C PRO A 74 -17.14 -6.64 6.93
N ALA A 75 -16.08 -7.35 6.56
CA ALA A 75 -14.75 -7.06 7.10
C ALA A 75 -13.63 -7.44 6.13
N LEU A 76 -12.57 -6.63 6.12
CA LEU A 76 -11.26 -7.06 5.63
C LEU A 76 -10.41 -7.39 6.87
N GLU A 77 -10.20 -8.67 7.11
CA GLU A 77 -9.51 -9.18 8.29
C GLU A 77 -8.06 -9.48 7.92
N VAL A 78 -7.12 -8.94 8.68
CA VAL A 78 -5.70 -9.19 8.48
C VAL A 78 -5.04 -9.37 9.83
N ALA A 79 -4.52 -10.57 10.10
CA ALA A 79 -3.68 -10.85 11.26
C ALA A 79 -2.25 -11.06 10.76
N LEU A 80 -1.30 -10.31 11.34
CA LEU A 80 0.08 -10.23 10.86
C LEU A 80 1.06 -10.64 11.95
N GLN A 81 2.17 -11.18 11.50
CA GLN A 81 3.39 -11.40 12.26
C GLN A 81 4.55 -10.89 11.43
N VAL A 82 5.49 -10.21 12.08
CA VAL A 82 6.70 -9.68 11.44
C VAL A 82 7.91 -10.24 12.18
N GLU A 83 8.83 -10.83 11.42
CA GLU A 83 10.10 -11.35 11.91
C GLU A 83 11.25 -10.69 11.17
N ARG A 84 12.28 -10.25 11.91
CA ARG A 84 13.52 -9.72 11.34
C ARG A 84 14.69 -10.60 11.68
N ASP A 85 15.48 -10.95 10.67
CA ASP A 85 16.73 -11.67 10.89
C ASP A 85 17.85 -10.72 11.36
N GLN A 86 18.97 -11.28 11.82
CA GLN A 86 20.14 -10.51 12.32
C GLN A 86 20.80 -9.63 11.24
N ARG A 87 20.49 -9.86 9.97
CA ARG A 87 21.04 -9.11 8.84
C ARG A 87 20.08 -8.01 8.35
N GLY A 88 18.85 -7.96 8.89
CA GLY A 88 17.81 -7.02 8.50
C GLY A 88 16.86 -7.53 7.41
N GLY A 89 16.94 -8.82 7.05
CA GLY A 89 15.91 -9.48 6.25
C GLY A 89 14.59 -9.54 7.02
N VAL A 90 13.47 -9.43 6.30
CA VAL A 90 12.13 -9.33 6.92
C VAL A 90 11.24 -10.42 6.37
N THR A 91 10.55 -11.12 7.25
CA THR A 91 9.44 -12.01 6.90
C THR A 91 8.15 -11.43 7.49
N VAL A 92 7.14 -11.24 6.65
CA VAL A 92 5.78 -10.90 7.06
C VAL A 92 4.90 -12.10 6.75
N SER A 93 4.22 -12.64 7.75
CA SER A 93 3.32 -13.78 7.60
C SER A 93 2.02 -13.58 8.36
N GLY A 94 0.98 -14.32 8.02
CA GLY A 94 -0.31 -14.12 8.67
C GLY A 94 -1.48 -14.82 8.01
N THR A 95 -2.68 -14.39 8.40
CA THR A 95 -3.95 -14.72 7.74
C THR A 95 -4.59 -13.44 7.22
N ALA A 96 -5.24 -13.53 6.07
CA ALA A 96 -6.07 -12.49 5.52
C ALA A 96 -7.38 -13.08 5.02
N GLY A 97 -8.49 -12.42 5.31
CA GLY A 97 -9.83 -12.83 4.91
C GLY A 97 -10.64 -11.61 4.48
N PHE A 98 -11.58 -11.83 3.56
CA PHE A 98 -12.53 -10.80 3.17
C PHE A 98 -13.95 -11.34 3.34
N ARG A 99 -14.68 -10.79 4.31
CA ARG A 99 -16.04 -11.18 4.62
C ARG A 99 -17.04 -10.27 3.90
N PRO A 100 -17.89 -10.82 3.01
CA PRO A 100 -18.92 -10.03 2.36
C PRO A 100 -20.04 -9.64 3.36
N PRO A 101 -20.81 -8.59 3.07
CA PRO A 101 -22.00 -8.24 3.84
C PRO A 101 -23.05 -9.36 3.77
N VAL A 102 -23.66 -9.66 4.93
CA VAL A 102 -24.78 -10.62 5.03
C VAL A 102 -26.15 -9.96 4.86
N THR A 103 -26.20 -8.64 4.94
CA THR A 103 -27.40 -7.81 4.76
C THR A 103 -27.01 -6.47 4.16
N VAL A 104 -27.94 -5.81 3.47
CA VAL A 104 -27.77 -4.42 3.00
C VAL A 104 -27.84 -3.38 4.12
N GLY A 105 -28.09 -3.82 5.37
CA GLY A 105 -28.17 -2.93 6.54
C GLY A 105 -29.47 -2.11 6.61
N LEU A 106 -30.38 -2.28 5.66
CA LEU A 106 -31.68 -1.61 5.61
C LEU A 106 -32.74 -2.48 6.28
N ALA A 107 -33.45 -1.90 7.26
CA ALA A 107 -34.63 -2.50 7.86
C ALA A 107 -35.83 -1.55 7.77
N VAL A 108 -36.97 -2.07 7.34
CA VAL A 108 -38.27 -1.35 7.36
C VAL A 108 -39.17 -2.07 8.35
N ASP A 109 -39.63 -1.36 9.36
CA ASP A 109 -40.43 -1.91 10.47
C ASP A 109 -39.75 -3.11 11.17
N GLY A 110 -38.41 -3.09 11.26
CA GLY A 110 -37.61 -4.14 11.90
C GLY A 110 -37.39 -5.39 11.04
N VAL A 111 -37.90 -5.41 9.80
CA VAL A 111 -37.66 -6.48 8.83
C VAL A 111 -36.55 -6.04 7.89
N ALA A 112 -35.51 -6.87 7.75
CA ALA A 112 -34.46 -6.64 6.77
C ALA A 112 -35.05 -6.61 5.37
N VAL A 113 -34.75 -5.55 4.61
CA VAL A 113 -35.20 -5.37 3.23
C VAL A 113 -33.99 -5.36 2.32
N GLY A 114 -33.99 -6.19 1.29
CA GLY A 114 -32.90 -6.26 0.32
C GLY A 114 -32.63 -7.67 -0.16
N GLU A 115 -31.55 -7.82 -0.92
CA GLU A 115 -31.02 -9.10 -1.33
C GLU A 115 -30.61 -9.95 -0.12
N ASP A 116 -30.69 -11.27 -0.27
CA ASP A 116 -30.19 -12.20 0.75
C ASP A 116 -28.66 -12.26 0.79
N ALA A 117 -28.11 -12.89 1.83
CA ALA A 117 -26.66 -12.99 2.02
C ALA A 117 -25.93 -13.67 0.86
N ALA A 118 -26.56 -14.62 0.17
CA ALA A 118 -25.94 -15.34 -0.94
C ALA A 118 -25.89 -14.46 -2.20
N ALA A 119 -26.96 -13.73 -2.48
CA ALA A 119 -27.01 -12.75 -3.56
C ALA A 119 -26.02 -11.59 -3.32
N LEU A 120 -25.89 -11.09 -2.08
CA LEU A 120 -24.90 -10.08 -1.72
C LEU A 120 -23.46 -10.58 -1.88
N ALA A 121 -23.17 -11.81 -1.44
CA ALA A 121 -21.86 -12.42 -1.65
C ALA A 121 -21.53 -12.57 -3.14
N GLY A 122 -22.50 -12.95 -3.98
CA GLY A 122 -22.32 -13.01 -5.43
C GLY A 122 -22.01 -11.65 -6.06
N LEU A 123 -22.73 -10.59 -5.67
CA LEU A 123 -22.45 -9.23 -6.14
C LEU A 123 -21.03 -8.76 -5.77
N VAL A 124 -20.58 -9.11 -4.56
CA VAL A 124 -19.24 -8.79 -4.07
C VAL A 124 -18.19 -9.55 -4.85
N GLU A 125 -18.40 -10.83 -5.14
CA GLU A 125 -17.50 -11.64 -5.96
C GLU A 125 -17.34 -11.06 -7.37
N GLU A 126 -18.41 -10.54 -7.96
CA GLU A 126 -18.40 -9.95 -9.31
C GLU A 126 -17.77 -8.54 -9.34
N SER A 127 -17.99 -7.74 -8.29
CA SER A 127 -17.74 -6.30 -8.32
C SER A 127 -16.56 -5.84 -7.46
N VAL A 128 -16.08 -6.66 -6.53
CA VAL A 128 -15.05 -6.28 -5.55
C VAL A 128 -13.82 -7.17 -5.69
N THR A 129 -12.69 -6.55 -6.01
CA THR A 129 -11.39 -7.22 -5.92
C THR A 129 -10.72 -6.87 -4.59
N ALA A 130 -10.78 -7.78 -3.62
CA ALA A 130 -10.06 -7.66 -2.36
C ALA A 130 -8.64 -8.21 -2.49
N ALA A 131 -7.66 -7.46 -1.96
CA ALA A 131 -6.27 -7.90 -1.94
C ALA A 131 -5.49 -7.25 -0.80
N VAL A 132 -4.46 -7.96 -0.33
CA VAL A 132 -3.41 -7.43 0.54
C VAL A 132 -2.15 -7.20 -0.29
N GLU A 133 -1.68 -5.97 -0.33
CA GLU A 133 -0.42 -5.60 -0.97
C GLU A 133 0.65 -5.32 0.08
N LEU A 134 1.73 -6.09 0.06
CA LEU A 134 2.84 -6.01 0.99
C LEU A 134 4.06 -5.43 0.26
N ARG A 135 4.45 -4.22 0.64
CA ARG A 135 5.66 -3.57 0.16
C ARG A 135 6.78 -3.75 1.19
N MET A 136 7.79 -4.51 0.82
CA MET A 136 8.90 -4.89 1.69
C MET A 136 10.07 -3.90 1.60
N PRO A 137 10.89 -3.76 2.66
CA PRO A 137 12.04 -2.85 2.66
C PRO A 137 13.19 -3.32 1.76
N GLY A 138 13.22 -4.59 1.40
CA GLY A 138 14.22 -5.18 0.51
C GLY A 138 13.61 -5.99 -0.62
N ARG A 139 14.47 -6.60 -1.44
CA ARG A 139 14.03 -7.43 -2.57
C ARG A 139 13.33 -8.69 -2.06
N LEU A 140 12.21 -9.05 -2.66
CA LEU A 140 11.50 -10.30 -2.39
C LEU A 140 12.39 -11.53 -2.68
N VAL A 141 12.34 -12.49 -1.76
CA VAL A 141 12.99 -13.81 -1.86
C VAL A 141 11.94 -14.88 -2.10
N SER A 142 10.84 -14.84 -1.35
CA SER A 142 9.71 -15.76 -1.44
C SER A 142 8.40 -15.03 -1.12
N HIS A 143 7.31 -15.45 -1.72
CA HIS A 143 5.97 -14.89 -1.50
C HIS A 143 4.88 -15.90 -1.89
N ASP A 144 3.76 -15.88 -1.16
CA ASP A 144 2.55 -16.69 -1.47
C ASP A 144 1.56 -15.99 -2.41
N GLY A 145 1.92 -14.83 -2.94
CA GLY A 145 1.12 -14.01 -3.86
C GLY A 145 1.73 -13.85 -5.25
N VAL A 146 1.32 -12.80 -5.95
CA VAL A 146 1.91 -12.36 -7.22
C VAL A 146 2.89 -11.22 -6.95
N ALA A 147 4.13 -11.33 -7.44
CA ALA A 147 5.06 -10.22 -7.38
C ALA A 147 4.60 -9.10 -8.34
N VAL A 148 4.28 -7.94 -7.78
CA VAL A 148 3.95 -6.72 -8.55
C VAL A 148 5.23 -6.06 -9.04
N ASP A 149 6.26 -6.02 -8.18
CA ASP A 149 7.59 -5.55 -8.50
C ASP A 149 8.65 -6.33 -7.68
N ARG A 150 9.88 -5.82 -7.62
CA ARG A 150 10.99 -6.50 -6.91
C ARG A 150 10.86 -6.52 -5.39
N SER A 151 10.00 -5.69 -4.81
CA SER A 151 9.79 -5.46 -3.38
C SER A 151 8.33 -5.62 -2.95
N THR A 152 7.39 -5.68 -3.88
CA THR A 152 5.95 -5.67 -3.58
C THR A 152 5.30 -6.98 -4.02
N ALA A 153 4.61 -7.64 -3.09
CA ALA A 153 3.79 -8.82 -3.35
C ALA A 153 2.30 -8.51 -3.14
N ARG A 154 1.44 -9.04 -4.00
CA ARG A 154 -0.02 -8.91 -3.92
C ARG A 154 -0.67 -10.26 -3.68
N ILE A 155 -1.47 -10.35 -2.64
CA ILE A 155 -2.24 -11.53 -2.26
C ILE A 155 -3.71 -11.22 -2.53
N VAL A 156 -4.30 -11.87 -3.54
CA VAL A 156 -5.73 -11.73 -3.85
C VAL A 156 -6.53 -12.58 -2.85
N LEU A 157 -7.61 -11.99 -2.34
CA LEU A 157 -8.51 -12.63 -1.39
C LEU A 157 -9.82 -13.00 -2.10
N GLU A 158 -10.25 -14.23 -1.90
CA GLU A 158 -11.56 -14.70 -2.31
C GLU A 158 -12.58 -14.36 -1.21
N PRO A 159 -13.78 -13.84 -1.55
CA PRO A 159 -14.82 -13.57 -0.56
C PRO A 159 -15.17 -14.82 0.26
N GLY A 160 -15.24 -14.67 1.58
CA GLY A 160 -15.58 -15.73 2.52
C GLY A 160 -14.47 -16.77 2.77
N VAL A 161 -13.29 -16.62 2.16
CA VAL A 161 -12.18 -17.57 2.32
C VAL A 161 -11.03 -16.93 3.07
N GLU A 162 -10.66 -17.52 4.21
CA GLU A 162 -9.42 -17.16 4.91
C GLU A 162 -8.21 -17.74 4.18
N ARG A 163 -7.22 -16.90 3.93
CA ARG A 163 -5.97 -17.26 3.26
C ARG A 163 -4.78 -17.01 4.17
N ARG A 164 -3.94 -18.02 4.37
CA ARG A 164 -2.60 -17.86 4.96
C ARG A 164 -1.63 -17.30 3.94
N PHE A 165 -0.69 -16.49 4.39
CA PHE A 165 0.37 -15.96 3.55
C PHE A 165 1.70 -15.80 4.30
N SER A 166 2.79 -15.81 3.55
CA SER A 166 4.13 -15.47 3.95
C SER A 166 4.86 -14.75 2.81
N VAL A 167 5.55 -13.67 3.15
CA VAL A 167 6.38 -12.87 2.25
C VAL A 167 7.71 -12.57 2.92
N THR A 168 8.81 -12.94 2.27
CA THR A 168 10.16 -12.74 2.81
C THR A 168 10.97 -11.85 1.87
N SER A 169 11.71 -10.91 2.44
CA SER A 169 12.66 -10.06 1.73
C SER A 169 14.09 -10.20 2.23
N GLN A 170 15.03 -9.98 1.32
CA GLN A 170 16.44 -9.77 1.67
C GLN A 170 16.57 -8.50 2.52
N PRO A 171 17.66 -8.36 3.29
CA PRO A 171 17.97 -7.09 3.92
C PRO A 171 18.10 -5.97 2.88
N PRO A 172 17.69 -4.74 3.21
CA PRO A 172 17.92 -3.60 2.34
C PRO A 172 19.42 -3.44 2.08
N SER A 173 19.76 -3.01 0.88
CA SER A 173 21.15 -2.72 0.52
C SER A 173 21.75 -1.63 1.42
N TRP A 174 23.05 -1.71 1.73
CA TRP A 174 23.70 -0.72 2.61
C TRP A 174 23.62 0.72 2.10
N TRP A 175 23.48 0.93 0.78
CA TRP A 175 23.31 2.27 0.21
C TRP A 175 21.88 2.81 0.33
N SER A 176 20.86 1.98 0.58
CA SER A 176 19.48 2.43 0.77
C SER A 176 19.19 2.92 2.20
N SER A 177 20.09 2.68 3.15
CA SER A 177 20.03 3.24 4.51
C SER A 177 20.80 4.56 4.64
N LEU A 178 21.43 5.05 3.58
CA LEU A 178 22.07 6.36 3.60
C LEU A 178 20.96 7.43 3.54
N PRO A 179 20.86 8.34 4.53
CA PRO A 179 19.99 9.49 4.45
C PRO A 179 20.57 10.45 3.42
N VAL A 180 20.34 10.16 2.14
CA VAL A 180 20.65 11.08 1.05
C VAL A 180 19.45 11.99 0.89
N ASP A 181 19.50 13.15 1.54
CA ASP A 181 18.64 14.26 1.16
C ASP A 181 18.89 14.59 -0.32
N THR A 182 17.85 14.99 -1.04
CA THR A 182 17.91 15.38 -2.46
C THR A 182 19.00 16.45 -2.71
N SER A 183 19.28 17.28 -1.70
CA SER A 183 20.37 18.27 -1.70
C SER A 183 21.76 17.63 -1.70
N THR A 184 21.97 16.52 -0.98
CA THR A 184 23.24 15.79 -0.94
C THR A 184 23.56 15.13 -2.28
N LEU A 185 22.56 14.61 -2.99
CA LEU A 185 22.72 14.05 -4.34
C LEU A 185 23.13 15.11 -5.38
N LEU A 186 22.55 16.32 -5.30
CA LEU A 186 22.94 17.44 -6.17
C LEU A 186 24.37 17.92 -5.90
N VAL A 187 24.78 17.99 -4.63
CA VAL A 187 26.14 18.38 -4.25
C VAL A 187 27.16 17.33 -4.72
N VAL A 188 26.90 16.04 -4.49
CA VAL A 188 27.79 14.95 -4.93
C VAL A 188 27.87 14.89 -6.46
N GLY A 189 26.75 15.03 -7.16
CA GLY A 189 26.70 15.10 -8.62
C GLY A 189 27.46 16.28 -9.20
N ALA A 190 27.33 17.47 -8.59
CA ALA A 190 28.06 18.67 -9.01
C ALA A 190 29.57 18.52 -8.77
N LEU A 191 29.98 17.94 -7.64
CA LEU A 191 31.39 17.72 -7.30
C LEU A 191 32.05 16.70 -8.25
N LEU A 192 31.35 15.61 -8.59
CA LEU A 192 31.80 14.63 -9.57
C LEU A 192 31.94 15.25 -10.97
N ALA A 193 30.99 16.07 -11.39
CA ALA A 193 31.06 16.77 -12.68
C ALA A 193 32.25 17.74 -12.76
N VAL A 194 32.56 18.46 -11.67
CA VAL A 194 33.71 19.37 -11.60
C VAL A 194 35.03 18.61 -11.61
N VAL A 195 35.14 17.49 -10.89
CA VAL A 195 36.36 16.67 -10.88
C VAL A 195 36.61 16.05 -12.25
N VAL A 196 35.58 15.44 -12.85
CA VAL A 196 35.69 14.85 -14.20
C VAL A 196 36.00 15.94 -15.24
N GLY A 197 35.32 17.08 -15.18
CA GLY A 197 35.57 18.23 -16.04
C GLY A 197 36.99 18.80 -15.88
N GLY A 198 37.49 18.91 -14.66
CA GLY A 198 38.84 19.37 -14.35
C GLY A 198 39.94 18.43 -14.84
N VAL A 199 39.74 17.11 -14.68
CA VAL A 199 40.67 16.09 -15.21
C VAL A 199 40.69 16.13 -16.73
N LEU A 200 39.53 16.22 -17.39
CA LEU A 200 39.46 16.32 -18.86
C LEU A 200 40.12 17.60 -19.38
N LEU A 201 39.94 18.74 -18.69
CA LEU A 201 40.61 20.00 -19.01
C LEU A 201 42.13 19.90 -18.86
N LEU A 202 42.62 19.27 -17.78
CA LEU A 202 44.05 19.04 -17.56
C LEU A 202 44.65 18.13 -18.65
N VAL A 203 43.96 17.05 -19.02
CA VAL A 203 44.39 16.14 -20.08
C VAL A 203 44.39 16.85 -21.45
N ALA A 204 43.35 17.64 -21.76
CA ALA A 204 43.27 18.40 -22.99
C ALA A 204 44.38 19.47 -23.08
N ARG A 205 44.69 20.14 -21.97
CA ARG A 205 45.76 21.14 -21.89
C ARG A 205 47.14 20.49 -22.07
N ARG A 206 47.36 19.31 -21.49
CA ARG A 206 48.62 18.55 -21.61
C ARG A 206 48.84 18.01 -23.02
N ARG A 207 47.79 17.65 -23.76
CA ARG A 207 47.90 17.24 -25.18
C ARG A 207 48.24 18.41 -26.11
N ARG A 208 47.72 19.61 -25.84
CA ARG A 208 48.03 20.82 -26.63
C ARG A 208 49.47 21.31 -26.44
N SER A 209 50.07 21.12 -25.27
CA SER A 209 51.47 21.46 -25.04
C SER A 209 52.44 20.52 -25.75
N VAL A 210 52.11 19.23 -25.88
CA VAL A 210 52.96 18.24 -26.56
C VAL A 210 52.91 18.36 -28.09
N SER A 211 51.81 18.86 -28.66
CA SER A 211 51.68 19.05 -30.12
C SER A 211 52.28 20.37 -30.63
N ARG A 212 52.96 21.15 -29.78
CA ARG A 212 53.66 22.40 -30.17
C ARG A 212 55.17 22.24 -30.28
N GLU A 213 55.70 21.07 -29.98
CA GLU A 213 57.14 20.73 -30.08
C GLU A 213 57.42 19.61 -31.10
N ALA A 214 56.44 19.26 -31.95
CA ALA A 214 56.62 18.41 -33.13
C ALA A 214 56.31 19.21 -34.39
#